data_AF-A0A2T5CGE7-F1
#
_entry.id   AF-A0A2T5CGE7-F1
#
_cell.length_a   1.000
_cell.length_b   1.000
_cell.length_c   1.000
_cell.angle_alpha   90.00
_cell.angle_beta   90.00
_cell.angle_gamma   90.00
#
_symmetry.space_group_name_H-M   'P 1'
#
loop_
_entity.id
_entity.type
_entity.pdbx_description
1 polymer ?
#
loop_
_entity_poly.entity_id
_entity_poly.type
_entity_poly.pdbx_seq_one_letter_code
_entity_poly.pdbx_strand_id
1 'polypeptide(L)'
;MVYYIHPLWQFAATILAVYVFYLGWPRLMAAFSGKKAAFLWKRHVSLGLITLTALLIGLIGGAGVTAHYWGGTGYTQHHYWIGLAMGPLMIFGLVSGLLLDRHKGKYKRLPVLHGLNNAVVLFLALVQTWTGLNVIRFFILD
;
A
#
# COMPACT_ATOMS: atom_id res chain seq x y z
N MET A 1 6.08 0.64 23.97
CA MET A 1 4.70 0.56 23.42
C MET A 1 4.60 1.29 22.08
N VAL A 2 4.96 2.57 21.98
CA VAL A 2 4.82 3.37 20.74
C VAL A 2 5.51 2.73 19.51
N TYR A 3 6.69 2.12 19.68
CA TYR A 3 7.43 1.45 18.59
C TYR A 3 6.71 0.25 17.97
N TYR A 4 5.72 -0.33 18.65
CA TYR A 4 4.94 -1.47 18.13
C TYR A 4 3.66 -1.04 17.41
N ILE A 5 3.23 0.22 17.55
CA ILE A 5 2.02 0.72 16.89
C ILE A 5 2.17 0.70 15.37
N HIS A 6 3.27 1.26 14.86
CA HIS A 6 3.57 1.28 13.43
C HIS A 6 3.60 -0.12 12.78
N PRO A 7 4.37 -1.11 13.27
CA PRO A 7 4.44 -2.41 12.62
C PRO A 7 3.11 -3.17 12.68
N LEU A 8 2.35 -3.10 13.78
CA LEU A 8 1.03 -3.75 13.86
C LEU A 8 0.04 -3.11 12.88
N TRP A 9 0.03 -1.79 12.80
CA TRP A 9 -0.81 -1.04 11.85
C TRP A 9 -0.46 -1.40 10.40
N GLN A 10 0.83 -1.36 10.03
CA GLN A 10 1.27 -1.67 8.68
C GLN A 10 1.03 -3.13 8.31
N PHE A 11 1.18 -4.06 9.25
CA PHE A 11 0.88 -5.47 9.02
C PHE A 11 -0.61 -5.69 8.73
N ALA A 12 -1.49 -5.09 9.54
CA ALA A 12 -2.94 -5.14 9.29
C ALA A 12 -3.33 -4.51 7.95
N ALA A 13 -2.75 -3.36 7.61
CA ALA A 13 -2.96 -2.70 6.32
C ALA A 13 -2.44 -3.54 5.15
N THR A 14 -1.32 -4.25 5.32
CA THR A 14 -0.76 -5.16 4.30
C THR A 14 -1.65 -6.38 4.07
N ILE A 15 -2.20 -6.98 5.13
CA ILE A 15 -3.21 -8.06 5.00
C ILE A 15 -4.42 -7.55 4.21
N LEU A 16 -4.90 -6.35 4.54
CA LEU A 16 -6.02 -5.76 3.80
C LEU A 16 -5.64 -5.46 2.34
N ALA A 17 -4.39 -5.08 2.05
CA ALA A 17 -3.89 -4.88 0.69
C ALA A 17 -3.91 -6.17 -0.13
N VAL A 18 -3.48 -7.30 0.45
CA VAL A 18 -3.59 -8.63 -0.18
C VAL A 18 -5.05 -8.92 -0.54
N TYR A 19 -5.97 -8.69 0.41
CA TYR A 19 -7.39 -8.94 0.19
C TYR A 19 -8.00 -8.03 -0.90
N VAL A 20 -7.68 -6.73 -0.88
CA VAL A 20 -8.15 -5.77 -1.90
C VAL A 20 -7.60 -6.11 -3.28
N PHE A 21 -6.35 -6.55 -3.36
CA PHE A 21 -5.74 -7.00 -4.60
C PHE A 21 -6.44 -8.25 -5.14
N TYR A 22 -6.74 -9.22 -4.27
CA TYR A 22 -7.54 -10.39 -4.64
C TYR A 22 -8.91 -10.00 -5.23
N LEU A 23 -9.61 -9.02 -4.63
CA LEU A 23 -10.87 -8.49 -5.19
C LEU A 23 -10.69 -7.82 -6.57
N GLY A 24 -9.53 -7.18 -6.81
CA GLY A 24 -9.20 -6.49 -8.06
C GLY A 24 -8.69 -7.42 -9.16
N TRP A 25 -8.16 -8.58 -8.80
CA TRP A 25 -7.48 -9.49 -9.70
C TRP A 25 -8.31 -9.91 -10.93
N PRO A 26 -9.59 -10.33 -10.80
CA PRO A 26 -10.39 -10.69 -11.96
C PRO A 26 -10.53 -9.56 -12.98
N ARG A 27 -10.63 -8.30 -12.51
CA ARG A 27 -10.75 -7.13 -13.37
C ARG A 27 -9.43 -6.81 -14.09
N LEU A 28 -8.30 -6.98 -13.41
CA LEU A 28 -6.99 -6.81 -14.03
C LEU A 28 -6.77 -7.85 -15.14
N MET A 29 -7.08 -9.12 -14.87
CA MET A 29 -6.99 -10.19 -15.86
C MET A 29 -7.95 -10.00 -17.04
N ALA A 30 -9.17 -9.52 -16.77
CA ALA A 30 -10.12 -9.13 -17.82
C ALA A 30 -9.56 -8.05 -18.76
N ALA A 31 -8.78 -7.10 -18.23
CA ALA A 31 -8.18 -6.05 -19.05
C ALA A 31 -7.11 -6.58 -20.01
N PHE A 32 -6.39 -7.66 -19.65
CA PHE A 32 -5.41 -8.30 -20.52
C PHE A 32 -6.00 -9.35 -21.47
N SER A 33 -7.05 -10.05 -21.04
CA SER A 33 -7.69 -11.13 -21.82
C SER A 33 -8.86 -10.67 -22.69
N GLY A 34 -9.36 -9.45 -22.50
CA GLY A 34 -10.56 -8.94 -23.18
C GLY A 34 -11.88 -9.54 -22.70
N LYS A 35 -11.85 -10.43 -21.71
CA LYS A 35 -13.04 -11.12 -21.17
C LYS A 35 -13.77 -10.26 -20.14
N LYS A 36 -15.06 -10.53 -19.90
CA LYS A 36 -15.81 -9.92 -18.79
C LYS A 36 -15.43 -10.61 -17.47
N ALA A 37 -15.37 -9.84 -16.39
CA ALA A 37 -15.14 -10.37 -15.03
C ALA A 37 -16.18 -9.82 -14.05
N ALA A 38 -16.62 -10.67 -13.13
CA ALA A 38 -17.34 -10.23 -11.94
C ALA A 38 -16.39 -9.38 -11.08
N PHE A 39 -16.81 -8.17 -10.72
CA PHE A 39 -16.00 -7.24 -9.95
C PHE A 39 -16.84 -6.56 -8.89
N LEU A 40 -16.52 -6.83 -7.62
CA LEU A 40 -17.20 -6.26 -6.45
C LEU A 40 -16.80 -4.79 -6.26
N TRP A 41 -17.25 -3.94 -7.17
CA TRP A 41 -16.78 -2.55 -7.32
C TRP A 41 -16.81 -1.77 -6.00
N LYS A 42 -17.98 -1.68 -5.34
CA LYS A 42 -18.13 -0.91 -4.09
C LYS A 42 -17.18 -1.40 -3.01
N ARG A 43 -17.08 -2.73 -2.82
CA ARG A 43 -16.21 -3.34 -1.81
C ARG A 43 -14.74 -3.07 -2.10
N HIS A 44 -14.31 -3.26 -3.34
CA HIS A 44 -12.93 -2.98 -3.75
C HIS A 44 -12.56 -1.51 -3.57
N VAL A 45 -13.43 -0.58 -3.98
CA VAL A 45 -13.17 0.87 -3.86
C VAL A 45 -13.10 1.30 -2.40
N SER A 46 -14.10 0.95 -1.57
CA SER A 46 -14.12 1.32 -0.15
C SER A 46 -12.93 0.76 0.60
N LEU A 47 -12.62 -0.53 0.44
CA LEU A 47 -11.49 -1.14 1.12
C LEU A 47 -10.15 -0.66 0.56
N GLY A 48 -10.03 -0.45 -0.75
CA GLY A 48 -8.80 0.09 -1.35
C GLY A 48 -8.47 1.50 -0.89
N LEU A 49 -9.48 2.35 -0.72
CA LEU A 49 -9.31 3.67 -0.11
C LEU A 49 -8.78 3.56 1.33
N ILE A 50 -9.40 2.69 2.15
CA ILE A 50 -8.97 2.45 3.53
C ILE A 50 -7.53 1.92 3.57
N THR A 51 -7.21 0.91 2.75
CA THR A 51 -5.89 0.30 2.67
C THR A 51 -4.81 1.32 2.34
N LEU A 52 -4.93 2.03 1.22
CA LEU A 52 -3.86 2.94 0.79
C LEU A 52 -3.72 4.14 1.73
N THR A 53 -4.83 4.61 2.31
CA THR A 53 -4.79 5.65 3.35
C THR A 53 -4.10 5.14 4.61
N ALA A 54 -4.41 3.91 5.05
CA ALA A 54 -3.75 3.31 6.20
C ALA A 54 -2.25 3.13 5.97
N LEU A 55 -1.83 2.64 4.80
CA LEU A 55 -0.40 2.50 4.47
C LEU A 55 0.33 3.86 4.46
N LEU A 56 -0.31 4.93 3.95
CA LEU A 56 0.25 6.29 3.98
C LEU A 56 0.33 6.86 5.40
N ILE A 57 -0.70 6.69 6.21
CA ILE A 57 -0.68 7.07 7.63
C ILE A 57 0.44 6.32 8.34
N GLY A 58 0.61 5.02 8.05
CA GLY A 58 1.69 4.21 8.58
C GLY A 58 3.07 4.73 8.17
N LEU A 59 3.26 5.14 6.90
CA LEU A 59 4.50 5.73 6.41
C LEU A 59 4.85 7.02 7.17
N ILE A 60 3.88 7.94 7.28
CA ILE A 60 4.07 9.23 7.97
C ILE A 60 4.32 8.99 9.46
N GLY A 61 3.52 8.13 10.09
CA GLY A 61 3.65 7.78 11.50
C GLY A 61 4.96 7.10 11.84
N GLY A 62 5.41 6.16 11.00
CA GLY A 62 6.70 5.48 11.17
C GLY A 62 7.88 6.46 11.08
N ALA A 63 7.88 7.30 10.04
CA ALA A 63 8.89 8.36 9.91
C ALA A 63 8.86 9.31 11.11
N GLY A 64 7.68 9.73 11.57
CA GLY A 64 7.50 10.59 12.74
C GLY A 64 8.04 9.98 14.03
N VAL A 65 7.79 8.68 14.27
CA VAL A 65 8.37 7.97 15.42
C VAL A 65 9.89 7.99 15.37
N THR A 66 10.49 7.66 14.22
CA THR A 66 11.96 7.71 14.10
C THR A 66 12.51 9.13 14.27
N ALA A 67 11.86 10.13 13.69
CA ALA A 67 12.28 11.53 13.80
C ALA A 67 12.26 12.02 15.25
N HIS A 68 11.19 11.69 15.99
CA HIS A 68 11.01 12.16 17.37
C HIS A 68 11.92 11.42 18.35
N TYR A 69 11.99 10.09 18.27
CA TYR A 69 12.68 9.28 19.28
C TYR A 69 14.14 9.00 18.94
N TRP A 70 14.51 9.01 17.67
CA TRP A 70 15.88 8.69 17.21
C TRP A 70 16.60 9.90 16.61
N GLY A 71 15.99 11.10 16.67
CA GLY A 71 16.62 12.36 16.26
C GLY A 71 16.68 12.58 14.74
N GLY A 72 15.99 11.76 13.95
CA GLY A 72 16.05 11.85 12.49
C GLY A 72 15.31 10.70 11.80
N THR A 73 15.29 10.74 10.46
CA THR A 73 14.74 9.66 9.64
C THR A 73 15.85 8.97 8.86
N GLY A 74 15.61 7.76 8.34
CA GLY A 74 16.59 7.05 7.51
C GLY A 74 17.49 6.05 8.22
N TYR A 75 17.49 6.00 9.55
CA TYR A 75 18.30 5.03 10.32
C TYR A 75 17.99 3.57 9.97
N THR A 76 16.74 3.28 9.58
CA THR A 76 16.28 1.94 9.20
C THR A 76 16.67 1.55 7.76
N GLN A 77 17.48 2.37 7.08
CA GLN A 77 18.09 2.11 5.77
C GLN A 77 17.07 1.65 4.72
N HIS A 78 17.16 0.39 4.26
CA HIS A 78 16.28 -0.16 3.24
C HIS A 78 14.80 -0.03 3.58
N HIS A 79 14.43 -0.18 4.86
CA HIS A 79 13.05 -0.02 5.29
C HIS A 79 12.55 1.40 5.01
N TYR A 80 13.33 2.42 5.40
CA TYR A 80 13.02 3.82 5.14
C TYR A 80 12.94 4.15 3.64
N TRP A 81 13.97 3.80 2.86
CA TRP A 81 14.03 4.20 1.45
C TRP A 81 12.96 3.52 0.59
N ILE A 82 12.67 2.25 0.84
CA ILE A 82 11.57 1.56 0.16
C ILE A 82 10.23 2.16 0.59
N GLY A 83 10.02 2.43 1.88
CA GLY A 83 8.81 3.09 2.36
C GLY A 83 8.58 4.44 1.67
N LEU A 84 9.61 5.28 1.61
CA LEU A 84 9.55 6.57 0.91
C LEU A 84 9.20 6.41 -0.58
N ALA A 85 9.82 5.43 -1.27
CA ALA A 85 9.53 5.13 -2.66
C ALA A 85 8.09 4.63 -2.89
N MET A 86 7.48 3.95 -1.92
CA MET A 86 6.07 3.56 -1.99
C MET A 86 5.13 4.77 -1.90
N GLY A 87 5.54 5.86 -1.26
CA GLY A 87 4.72 7.07 -1.08
C GLY A 87 4.04 7.56 -2.37
N PRO A 88 4.81 7.92 -3.41
CA PRO A 88 4.26 8.32 -4.71
C PRO A 88 3.35 7.26 -5.36
N LEU A 89 3.69 5.97 -5.24
CA LEU A 89 2.90 4.88 -5.81
C LEU A 89 1.54 4.73 -5.09
N MET A 90 1.51 4.88 -3.77
CA MET A 90 0.27 4.85 -2.99
C MET A 90 -0.63 6.05 -3.32
N ILE A 91 -0.04 7.24 -3.47
CA ILE A 91 -0.77 8.45 -3.90
C ILE A 91 -1.35 8.24 -5.30
N PHE A 92 -0.55 7.72 -6.24
CA PHE A 92 -1.05 7.38 -7.58
C PHE A 92 -2.20 6.37 -7.49
N GLY A 93 -2.07 5.31 -6.69
CA GLY A 93 -3.10 4.30 -6.47
C GLY A 93 -4.42 4.91 -5.96
N LEU A 94 -4.35 5.81 -4.99
CA LEU A 94 -5.50 6.52 -4.43
C LEU A 94 -6.17 7.43 -5.46
N VAL A 95 -5.40 8.33 -6.06
CA VAL A 95 -5.92 9.33 -7.02
C VAL A 95 -6.50 8.63 -8.23
N SER A 96 -5.79 7.66 -8.81
CA SER A 96 -6.30 6.91 -9.96
C SER A 96 -7.54 6.09 -9.61
N GLY A 97 -7.61 5.48 -8.42
CA GLY A 97 -8.81 4.77 -7.95
C GLY A 97 -10.03 5.67 -7.82
N LEU A 98 -9.87 6.86 -7.23
CA LEU A 98 -10.94 7.85 -7.09
C LEU A 98 -11.40 8.38 -8.46
N LEU A 99 -10.48 8.63 -9.39
CA LEU A 99 -10.83 9.05 -10.75
C LEU A 99 -11.61 7.98 -11.50
N LEU A 100 -11.23 6.71 -11.35
CA LEU A 100 -11.92 5.56 -11.96
C LEU A 100 -13.32 5.35 -11.38
N ASP A 101 -13.51 5.62 -10.09
CA ASP A 101 -14.83 5.56 -9.43
C ASP A 101 -15.75 6.70 -9.86
N ARG A 102 -15.24 7.93 -9.93
CA ARG A 102 -16.02 9.10 -10.36
C ARG A 102 -16.38 9.06 -11.84
N HIS A 103 -15.51 8.51 -12.69
CA HIS A 103 -15.67 8.54 -14.15
C HIS A 103 -15.64 7.14 -14.76
N LYS A 104 -16.59 6.30 -14.37
CA LYS A 104 -16.67 4.89 -14.80
C LYS A 104 -16.71 4.78 -16.33
N GLY A 105 -15.81 3.98 -16.88
CA GLY A 105 -15.72 3.72 -18.32
C GLY A 105 -15.04 4.82 -19.15
N LYS A 106 -14.72 5.99 -18.58
CA LYS A 106 -14.08 7.09 -19.32
C LYS A 106 -12.66 6.78 -19.78
N TYR A 107 -11.88 6.09 -18.93
CA TYR A 107 -10.45 5.88 -19.15
C TYR A 107 -10.14 4.47 -19.67
N LYS A 108 -9.44 4.38 -20.80
CA LYS A 108 -9.03 3.11 -21.41
C LYS A 108 -7.79 2.49 -20.74
N ARG A 109 -6.75 3.30 -20.48
CA ARG A 109 -5.45 2.83 -19.95
C ARG A 109 -5.32 2.92 -18.43
N LEU A 110 -6.00 3.89 -17.82
CA LEU A 110 -5.90 4.14 -16.38
C LEU A 110 -6.24 2.91 -15.50
N PRO A 111 -7.23 2.05 -15.82
CA PRO A 111 -7.49 0.84 -15.03
C PRO A 111 -6.30 -0.13 -14.98
N VAL A 112 -5.58 -0.28 -16.10
CA VAL A 112 -4.41 -1.17 -16.19
C VAL A 112 -3.25 -0.58 -15.40
N LEU A 113 -2.96 0.71 -15.60
CA LEU A 113 -1.91 1.41 -14.84
C LEU A 113 -2.18 1.37 -13.33
N HIS A 114 -3.43 1.59 -12.91
CA HIS A 114 -3.86 1.47 -11.53
C HIS A 114 -3.61 0.07 -10.96
N GLY A 115 -4.04 -0.98 -11.69
CA GLY A 115 -3.86 -2.36 -11.26
C GLY A 115 -2.39 -2.78 -11.15
N LEU A 116 -1.57 -2.44 -12.14
CA LEU A 116 -0.13 -2.71 -12.13
C LEU A 116 0.60 -1.96 -11.03
N ASN A 117 0.31 -0.66 -10.86
CA ASN A 117 0.87 0.14 -9.77
C ASN A 117 0.55 -0.48 -8.41
N ASN A 118 -0.71 -0.86 -8.17
CA ASN A 118 -1.10 -1.44 -6.89
C ASN A 118 -0.58 -2.86 -6.68
N ALA A 119 -0.26 -3.60 -7.75
CA ALA A 119 0.52 -4.84 -7.65
C ALA A 119 1.94 -4.56 -7.14
N VAL A 120 2.59 -3.51 -7.64
CA VAL A 120 3.92 -3.08 -7.16
C VAL A 120 3.84 -2.60 -5.71
N VAL A 121 2.84 -1.80 -5.36
CA VAL A 121 2.61 -1.38 -3.95
C VAL A 121 2.46 -2.59 -3.04
N LEU A 122 1.67 -3.59 -3.44
CA LEU A 122 1.50 -4.82 -2.65
C LEU A 122 2.82 -5.58 -2.49
N PHE A 123 3.56 -5.78 -3.58
CA PHE A 123 4.87 -6.43 -3.54
C PHE A 123 5.82 -5.70 -2.57
N LEU A 124 5.91 -4.38 -2.67
CA LEU A 124 6.76 -3.58 -1.79
C LEU A 124 6.26 -3.61 -0.34
N ALA A 125 4.95 -3.67 -0.08
CA ALA A 125 4.40 -3.82 1.28
C ALA A 125 4.81 -5.16 1.92
N LEU A 126 4.85 -6.24 1.14
CA LEU A 126 5.36 -7.54 1.60
C LEU A 126 6.87 -7.48 1.91
N VAL A 127 7.66 -6.81 1.05
CA VAL A 127 9.09 -6.56 1.31
C VAL A 127 9.28 -5.66 2.56
N GLN A 128 8.43 -4.67 2.75
CA GLN A 128 8.41 -3.81 3.92
C GLN A 128 8.13 -4.58 5.21
N THR A 129 7.27 -5.61 5.15
CA THR A 129 7.04 -6.50 6.30
C THR A 129 8.32 -7.21 6.69
N TRP A 130 9.07 -7.77 5.73
CA TRP A 130 10.36 -8.41 6.00
C TRP A 130 11.40 -7.43 6.56
N THR A 131 11.59 -6.28 5.92
CA THR A 131 12.56 -5.28 6.38
C THR A 131 12.17 -4.67 7.74
N GLY A 132 10.87 -4.53 8.02
CA GLY A 132 10.36 -4.07 9.31
C GLY A 132 10.61 -5.04 10.46
N LEU A 133 10.57 -6.36 10.20
CA LEU A 133 10.98 -7.37 11.20
C LEU A 133 12.46 -7.20 11.59
N ASN A 134 13.32 -6.89 10.62
CA ASN A 134 14.72 -6.59 10.90
C ASN A 134 14.88 -5.32 11.75
N VAL A 135 14.05 -4.28 11.51
CA VAL A 135 14.05 -3.09 12.37
C VAL A 135 13.68 -3.45 13.81
N ILE A 136 12.63 -4.26 14.01
CA ILE A 136 12.24 -4.70 15.36
C ILE A 136 13.38 -5.45 16.03
N ARG A 137 14.01 -6.38 15.32
CA ARG A 137 15.13 -7.17 15.84
C ARG A 137 16.28 -6.27 16.29
N PHE A 138 16.81 -5.44 15.39
CA PHE A 138 18.07 -4.73 15.61
C PHE A 138 17.97 -3.40 16.35
N PHE A 139 16.78 -2.80 16.46
CA PHE A 139 16.61 -1.47 17.07
C PHE A 139 15.68 -1.44 18.28
N ILE A 140 14.90 -2.51 18.53
CA ILE A 140 13.91 -2.53 19.61
C ILE A 140 14.20 -3.66 20.61
N LEU A 141 14.61 -4.83 20.13
CA LEU A 141 14.82 -6.01 20.97
C LEU A 141 16.28 -6.20 21.40
N ASP A 142 17.23 -5.77 20.57
CA ASP A 142 18.68 -5.72 20.88
C ASP A 142 19.02 -4.46 21.68
#